data_AF-C2EIX8-F1
#
_entry.id   AF-C2EIX8-F1
#
_cell.length_a   1.000
_cell.length_b   1.000
_cell.length_c   1.000
_cell.angle_alpha   90.00
_cell.angle_beta   90.00
_cell.angle_gamma   90.00
#
_symmetry.space_group_name_H-M   'P 1'
#
loop_
_entity.id
_entity.type
_entity.pdbx_description
1 polymer ?
#
loop_
_entity_poly.entity_id
_entity_poly.type
_entity_poly.pdbx_seq_one_letter_code
_entity_poly.pdbx_strand_id
1 'polypeptide(L)' 'MDDKITVRVKGVDYSGNADDPRMHITLNIDIFEETRFDNMKLVEKLARKVNEIKL' A
#
# COMPACT_ATOMS: atom_id res chain seq x y z
N MET A 1 15.16 17.61 -4.51
CA MET A 1 14.50 17.65 -3.19
C MET A 1 14.00 16.25 -2.92
N ASP A 2 14.08 15.80 -1.66
CA ASP A 2 13.52 14.49 -1.30
C ASP A 2 12.00 14.60 -1.45
N ASP A 3 11.45 14.14 -2.57
CA ASP A 3 10.00 14.05 -2.83
C ASP A 3 9.41 12.91 -1.97
N LYS A 4 9.64 12.99 -0.66
CA LYS A 4 9.15 12.06 0.34
C LYS A 4 7.73 12.47 0.67
N ILE A 5 6.79 11.70 0.16
CA ILE A 5 5.38 11.87 0.44
C ILE A 5 5.09 11.27 1.80
N THR A 6 4.35 12.02 2.62
CA THR A 6 3.93 11.52 3.93
C THR A 6 2.81 10.51 3.73
N VAL A 7 3.02 9.29 4.23
CA VAL A 7 2.03 8.21 4.22
C VAL A 7 1.79 7.78 5.65
N ARG A 8 0.53 7.55 6.02
CA ARG A 8 0.15 6.96 7.32
C ARG A 8 -0.59 5.66 7.10
N VAL A 9 -0.14 4.62 7.77
CA VAL A 9 -0.91 3.37 7.88
C VAL A 9 -2.05 3.61 8.88
N LYS A 10 -3.28 3.46 8.40
CA LYS A 10 -4.50 3.54 9.21
C LYS A 10 -4.77 2.23 9.94
N GLY A 11 -4.44 1.12 9.29
CA GLY A 11 -4.65 -0.21 9.82
C GLY A 11 -4.11 -1.29 8.90
N VAL A 12 -3.98 -2.49 9.45
CA VAL A 12 -3.62 -3.71 8.73
C VAL A 12 -4.69 -4.73 9.07
N ASP A 13 -5.41 -5.19 8.05
CA ASP A 13 -6.35 -6.30 8.17
C ASP A 13 -5.77 -7.53 7.50
N TYR A 14 -6.02 -8.70 8.06
CA TYR A 14 -5.63 -9.96 7.44
C TYR A 14 -6.78 -10.96 7.49
N SER A 15 -6.87 -11.77 6.44
CA SER A 15 -7.79 -12.89 6.37
C SER A 15 -7.08 -14.12 5.81
N GLY A 16 -7.42 -15.27 6.37
CA GLY A 16 -6.98 -16.56 5.88
C GLY A 16 -8.19 -17.36 5.44
N ASN A 17 -8.05 -18.12 4.36
CA ASN A 17 -9.01 -19.14 3.98
C ASN A 17 -8.34 -20.51 4.22
N ALA A 18 -9.07 -21.47 4.78
CA ALA A 18 -8.55 -22.83 4.98
C ALA A 18 -8.17 -23.52 3.64
N ASP A 19 -8.81 -23.12 2.54
CA ASP A 19 -8.56 -23.66 1.20
C ASP A 19 -7.53 -22.87 0.38
N ASP A 20 -7.12 -21.67 0.83
CA ASP A 20 -6.08 -20.86 0.18
C ASP A 20 -4.85 -20.82 1.09
N PRO A 21 -3.70 -21.38 0.68
CA PRO A 21 -2.49 -21.35 1.50
C PRO A 21 -1.93 -19.93 1.68
N ARG A 22 -2.49 -18.91 1.00
CA ARG A 22 -2.08 -17.51 1.11
C ARG A 22 -2.83 -16.80 2.23
N MET A 23 -2.09 -15.97 2.97
CA MET A 23 -2.68 -14.95 3.83
C MET A 23 -3.01 -13.73 2.99
N HIS A 24 -4.27 -13.33 2.97
CA HIS A 24 -4.73 -12.11 2.33
C HIS A 24 -4.54 -10.96 3.30
N ILE A 25 -3.78 -9.94 2.91
CA ILE A 25 -3.48 -8.77 3.75
C ILE A 25 -3.97 -7.52 3.04
N THR A 26 -4.76 -6.72 3.74
CA THR A 26 -5.21 -5.40 3.28
C THR A 26 -4.51 -4.33 4.11
N LEU A 27 -3.74 -3.46 3.43
CA LEU A 27 -3.09 -2.32 4.05
C LEU A 27 -3.91 -1.06 3.78
N ASN A 28 -4.50 -0.49 4.83
CA ASN A 28 -5.23 0.77 4.73
C ASN A 28 -4.27 1.94 4.97
N ILE A 29 -4.14 2.82 3.98
CA ILE A 29 -3.18 3.94 3.99
C ILE A 29 -3.86 5.27 3.65
N ASP A 30 -3.44 6.33 4.34
CA ASP A 30 -3.67 7.71 3.93
C ASP A 30 -2.40 8.23 3.26
N ILE A 31 -2.55 8.80 2.07
CA ILE A 31 -1.50 9.57 1.39
C ILE A 31 -1.85 11.05 1.59
N PHE A 32 -0.99 11.80 2.30
CA PHE A 32 -1.24 13.21 2.58
C PHE A 32 -0.80 14.10 1.43
N GLU A 33 -1.47 13.93 0.29
CA GLU A 33 -1.26 14.72 -0.91
C GLU A 33 -2.62 15.01 -1.54
N GLU A 34 -2.79 16.21 -2.13
CA GLU A 34 -4.05 16.58 -2.78
C GLU A 34 -4.43 15.56 -3.84
N THR A 35 -5.65 15.04 -3.79
CA THR A 35 -6.17 14.02 -4.70
C THR A 35 -6.16 14.53 -6.15
N ARG A 36 -5.06 14.28 -6.86
CA ARG A 36 -4.87 14.61 -8.27
C ARG A 36 -4.64 13.34 -9.08
N PHE A 37 -4.92 13.39 -10.37
CA PHE A 37 -4.76 12.24 -11.28
C PHE A 37 -3.30 11.71 -11.27
N ASP A 38 -2.33 12.62 -11.08
CA ASP A 38 -0.91 12.26 -10.95
C ASP A 38 -0.61 11.38 -9.72
N ASN A 39 -1.46 11.40 -8.69
CA ASN A 39 -1.30 10.57 -7.50
C ASN A 39 -1.65 9.10 -7.76
N MET A 40 -2.35 8.77 -8.86
CA MET A 40 -2.53 7.36 -9.26
C MET A 40 -1.18 6.69 -9.53
N LYS A 41 -0.21 7.42 -10.10
CA LYS A 41 1.16 6.91 -10.31
C LYS A 41 1.89 6.65 -8.99
N LEU A 42 1.52 7.35 -7.91
CA LEU A 42 2.08 7.12 -6.59
C LEU A 42 1.56 5.83 -5.97
N VAL A 43 0.26 5.57 -6.12
CA VAL A 43 -0.35 4.30 -5.69
C VAL A 43 0.28 3.12 -6.44
N GLU A 44 0.48 3.24 -7.75
CA GLU A 44 1.18 2.21 -8.55
C GLU A 44 2.62 1.98 -8.10
N LYS A 45 3.39 3.05 -7.85
CA LYS A 45 4.77 2.94 -7.33
C LYS A 45 4.80 2.25 -5.97
N LEU A 46 3.85 2.57 -5.10
CA LEU A 46 3.75 1.94 -3.78
C LEU A 46 3.45 0.44 -3.92
N ALA A 47 2.49 0.07 -4.77
CA ALA A 47 2.16 -1.32 -5.03
C ALA A 47 3.37 -2.14 -5.55
N ARG A 48 4.17 -1.56 -6.46
CA ARG A 48 5.41 -2.19 -6.93
C ARG A 48 6.43 -2.38 -5.80
N LYS A 49 6.67 -1.34 -4.99
CA LYS A 49 7.60 -1.45 -3.86
C LYS A 49 7.18 -2.51 -2.87
N VAL A 50 5.88 -2.60 -2.55
CA VAL A 50 5.37 -3.64 -1.65
C VAL A 50 5.61 -5.04 -2.22
N ASN A 51 5.40 -5.25 -3.52
CA ASN A 51 5.68 -6.53 -4.18
C ASN A 51 7.18 -6.90 -4.23
N GLU A 52 8.07 -5.91 -4.21
CA GLU A 52 9.53 -6.12 -4.22
C GLU A 52 10.09 -6.44 -2.82
N ILE A 53 9.36 -6.12 -1.75
CA ILE A 53 9.78 -6.43 -0.37
C ILE A 53 9.66 -7.94 -0.16
N LYS A 54 10.80 -8.59 0.10
CA LYS A 54 10.83 -9.94 0.67
C LYS A 54 10.71 -9.80 2.19
N LEU A 55 9.69 -10.43 2.76
CA LEU A 55 9.48 -10.57 4.19
C LEU A 55 10.24 -11.79 4.74
#